data_AF-A0A679KFT2-F1
#
_entry.id   AF-A0A679KFT2-F1
#
_cell.length_a   1.000
_cell.length_b   1.000
_cell.length_c   1.000
_cell.angle_alpha   90.00
_cell.angle_beta   90.00
_cell.angle_gamma   90.00
#
_symmetry.space_group_name_H-M   'P 1'
#
loop_
_entity.id
_entity.type
_entity.pdbx_description
1 polymer ?
#
loop_
_entity_poly.entity_id
_entity_poly.type
_entity_poly.pdbx_seq_one_letter_code
_entity_poly.pdbx_strand_id
1 'polypeptide(L)'
;MRKRASQLLPVAAILSILPLTVNAAEPIDLRDLTNGDPYFYTSDQIVKEDDGQKDLVGVGRPSTTHSKIPHLPFYVGYVNTNYTYRFFTIAEQVLSMIGEGKHGLWRVQESGMIREYRKKDAAGLPANSDIMDAKKLASLESEYSSFLPDESWSGYKYPDQKFTADGRLNYIDLPITHPKYKARYAAHDPIDLPNFFCTMSEADYPYAAEALHFAFAQPGANQVGPLGKRAGLDIRENYTNVLRLQHFPDARTWANVGQEGMDALHVNWKAIDTGKTKAEYYLVERPFFNKPYLFLLAVFDNDNNDDFRYVRPDGPYFQSLGTKAKGLKTEVTAAPRFNLEDGHIARAIGLPVYGVHHPNRAAYGGGGACPMKGGDWGRYPDTSGGSGWATQYEEVTPMCDAVLLDVKFYSNLDGRDWSEPTKYLANAGAGSKSVVYKVTPGEYGVFSDPYNVAHQHVNQDATKIPSEITLVYPVSEKPVGYTPVPPLLHKPSGPVESTSCRQANFK
;
A
#
# COMPACT_ATOMS: atom_id res chain seq x y z
N MET A 1 80.32 -47.90 21.07
CA MET A 1 79.27 -47.69 22.10
C MET A 1 79.24 -46.22 22.51
N ARG A 2 78.03 -45.66 22.58
CA ARG A 2 77.63 -44.35 23.17
C ARG A 2 78.01 -43.04 22.44
N LYS A 3 77.04 -42.63 21.61
CA LYS A 3 76.41 -41.30 21.42
C LYS A 3 77.31 -40.04 21.54
N ARG A 4 77.60 -39.43 20.38
CA ARG A 4 77.96 -38.00 20.26
C ARG A 4 76.73 -37.21 19.84
N ALA A 5 76.43 -36.17 20.63
CA ALA A 5 75.49 -35.13 20.28
C ALA A 5 76.19 -34.13 19.33
N SER A 6 75.53 -33.80 18.22
CA SER A 6 75.91 -32.69 17.35
C SER A 6 74.72 -31.75 17.22
N GLN A 7 74.93 -30.52 17.68
CA GLN A 7 74.02 -29.39 17.59
C GLN A 7 73.71 -29.09 16.12
N LEU A 8 72.42 -28.89 15.82
CA LEU A 8 71.94 -28.38 14.54
C LEU A 8 71.37 -26.97 14.75
N LEU A 9 71.78 -26.07 13.86
CA LEU A 9 71.38 -24.67 13.74
C LEU A 9 69.87 -24.49 13.48
N PRO A 10 69.28 -23.34 13.86
CA PRO A 10 67.91 -23.01 13.49
C PRO A 10 67.89 -22.41 12.07
N VAL A 11 67.15 -23.04 11.15
CA VAL A 11 66.75 -22.43 9.89
C VAL A 11 65.38 -21.79 10.11
N ALA A 12 65.35 -20.45 10.09
CA ALA A 12 64.13 -19.67 10.09
C ALA A 12 63.37 -19.90 8.78
N ALA A 13 62.23 -20.57 8.85
CA ALA A 13 61.28 -20.67 7.74
C ALA A 13 60.41 -19.40 7.74
N ILE A 14 60.63 -18.54 6.74
CA ILE A 14 59.76 -17.41 6.42
C ILE A 14 58.47 -18.00 5.81
N LEU A 15 57.41 -18.09 6.61
CA LEU A 15 56.05 -18.24 6.10
C LEU A 15 55.60 -16.88 5.56
N SER A 16 55.70 -16.72 4.24
CA SER A 16 55.00 -15.67 3.51
C SER A 16 53.50 -15.92 3.60
N ILE A 17 52.86 -15.27 4.57
CA ILE A 17 51.40 -15.11 4.64
C ILE A 17 51.02 -14.22 3.45
N LEU A 18 50.49 -14.84 2.39
CA LEU A 18 49.78 -14.10 1.36
C LEU A 18 48.61 -13.37 2.04
N PRO A 19 48.47 -12.04 1.88
CA PRO A 19 47.26 -11.38 2.31
C PRO A 19 46.13 -11.94 1.44
N LEU A 20 45.24 -12.72 2.06
CA LEU A 20 43.90 -12.90 1.54
C LEU A 20 43.29 -11.51 1.49
N THR A 21 43.33 -10.90 0.31
CA THR A 21 42.44 -9.80 -0.03
C THR A 21 41.04 -10.39 0.05
N VAL A 22 40.42 -10.25 1.22
CA VAL A 22 38.97 -10.32 1.33
C VAL A 22 38.48 -9.22 0.40
N ASN A 23 38.09 -9.59 -0.82
CA ASN A 23 37.25 -8.72 -1.63
C ASN A 23 36.06 -8.41 -0.74
N ALA A 24 35.99 -7.17 -0.24
CA ALA A 24 34.78 -6.67 0.36
C ALA A 24 33.70 -6.90 -0.69
N ALA A 25 32.80 -7.85 -0.44
CA ALA A 25 31.65 -8.06 -1.30
C ALA A 25 30.98 -6.70 -1.48
N GLU A 26 30.63 -6.37 -2.73
CA GLU A 26 29.86 -5.15 -2.97
C GLU A 26 28.66 -5.14 -2.03
N PRO A 27 28.40 -4.02 -1.33
CA PRO A 27 27.28 -3.94 -0.41
C PRO A 27 25.99 -4.27 -1.17
N ILE A 28 25.20 -5.21 -0.64
CA ILE A 28 23.92 -5.60 -1.22
C ILE A 28 23.05 -4.34 -1.35
N ASP A 29 22.57 -4.04 -2.56
CA ASP A 29 21.60 -2.97 -2.75
C ASP A 29 20.23 -3.44 -2.26
N LEU A 30 19.87 -3.04 -1.04
CA LEU A 30 18.57 -3.38 -0.46
C LEU A 30 17.39 -2.63 -1.11
N ARG A 31 17.67 -1.67 -2.00
CA ARG A 31 16.65 -0.90 -2.72
C ARG A 31 16.18 -1.61 -3.99
N ASP A 32 17.00 -2.51 -4.51
CA ASP A 32 16.72 -3.32 -5.68
C ASP A 32 17.26 -4.74 -5.48
N LEU A 33 16.38 -5.62 -5.00
CA LEU A 33 16.69 -7.02 -4.78
C LEU A 33 16.67 -7.85 -6.08
N THR A 34 16.37 -7.23 -7.22
CA THR A 34 16.36 -7.85 -8.55
C THR A 34 17.61 -7.51 -9.36
N ASN A 35 18.50 -6.66 -8.82
CA ASN A 35 19.74 -6.22 -9.45
C ASN A 35 19.52 -5.63 -10.88
N GLY A 36 18.47 -4.82 -11.01
CA GLY A 36 18.08 -4.10 -12.21
C GLY A 36 17.32 -4.93 -13.23
N ASP A 37 17.07 -6.21 -12.94
CA ASP A 37 16.43 -7.14 -13.85
C ASP A 37 15.09 -7.63 -13.31
N PRO A 38 13.97 -6.96 -13.63
CA PRO A 38 12.63 -7.39 -13.20
C PRO A 38 12.20 -8.73 -13.81
N TYR A 39 13.00 -9.31 -14.72
CA TYR A 39 12.74 -10.61 -15.31
C TYR A 39 13.68 -11.69 -14.79
N PHE A 40 14.52 -11.41 -13.77
CA PHE A 40 15.67 -12.24 -13.34
C PHE A 40 15.40 -13.76 -13.25
N TYR A 41 14.16 -14.18 -13.02
CA TYR A 41 13.72 -15.58 -13.01
C TYR A 41 13.87 -16.34 -14.34
N THR A 42 14.20 -15.64 -15.44
CA THR A 42 14.62 -16.25 -16.72
C THR A 42 16.07 -15.92 -17.09
N SER A 43 16.86 -15.35 -16.18
CA SER A 43 18.23 -14.88 -16.49
C SER A 43 19.22 -16.01 -16.79
N ASP A 44 18.95 -17.21 -16.30
CA ASP A 44 19.74 -18.42 -16.56
C ASP A 44 19.28 -19.18 -17.82
N GLN A 45 18.25 -18.69 -18.51
CA GLN A 45 17.68 -19.32 -19.69
C GLN A 45 18.17 -18.62 -20.96
N ILE A 46 18.77 -19.41 -21.86
CA ILE A 46 19.20 -18.95 -23.17
C ILE A 46 18.81 -20.01 -24.20
N VAL A 47 17.89 -19.66 -25.08
CA VAL A 47 17.51 -20.49 -26.24
C VAL A 47 18.51 -20.26 -27.36
N LYS A 48 19.13 -21.34 -27.81
CA LYS A 48 20.15 -21.30 -28.86
C LYS A 48 19.53 -21.40 -30.25
N GLU A 49 20.31 -21.05 -31.27
CA GLU A 49 19.92 -21.17 -32.67
C GLU A 49 19.61 -22.62 -33.11
N ASP A 50 20.19 -23.61 -32.45
CA ASP A 50 19.98 -25.04 -32.70
C ASP A 50 18.91 -25.67 -31.79
N ASP A 51 18.37 -24.92 -30.82
CA ASP A 51 17.29 -25.41 -29.96
C ASP A 51 15.96 -25.45 -30.71
N GLY A 52 15.26 -26.58 -30.64
CA GLY A 52 13.91 -26.72 -31.21
C GLY A 52 12.86 -25.80 -30.57
N GLN A 53 13.17 -25.20 -29.42
CA GLN A 53 12.32 -24.24 -28.72
C GLN A 53 12.36 -22.84 -29.35
N LYS A 54 13.32 -22.54 -30.24
CA LYS A 54 13.46 -21.22 -30.87
C LYS A 54 12.22 -20.80 -31.65
N ASP A 55 11.50 -21.76 -32.23
CA ASP A 55 10.25 -21.50 -32.97
C ASP A 55 9.10 -21.08 -32.04
N LEU A 56 9.24 -21.32 -30.73
CA LEU A 56 8.23 -21.02 -29.71
C LEU A 56 8.47 -19.65 -29.06
N VAL A 57 9.72 -19.37 -28.68
CA VAL A 57 10.07 -18.21 -27.82
C VAL A 57 11.21 -17.35 -28.37
N GLY A 58 11.71 -17.64 -29.58
CA GLY A 58 12.85 -16.95 -30.18
C GLY A 58 14.21 -17.44 -29.67
N VAL A 59 15.28 -16.80 -30.15
CA VAL A 59 16.67 -17.04 -29.72
C VAL A 59 17.06 -16.02 -28.67
N GLY A 60 17.84 -16.45 -27.67
CA GLY A 60 18.24 -15.65 -26.53
C GLY A 60 17.35 -15.93 -25.32
N ARG A 61 17.22 -14.93 -24.44
CA ARG A 61 16.40 -15.03 -23.23
C ARG A 61 14.92 -15.03 -23.60
N PRO A 62 14.12 -16.02 -23.16
CA PRO A 62 12.68 -16.02 -23.42
C PRO A 62 12.00 -14.77 -22.85
N SER A 63 11.21 -14.08 -23.67
CA SER A 63 10.38 -12.94 -23.26
C SER A 63 8.89 -13.27 -23.21
N THR A 64 8.51 -14.47 -23.63
CA THR A 64 7.13 -14.97 -23.66
C THR A 64 7.07 -16.44 -23.27
N THR A 65 5.92 -16.89 -22.79
CA THR A 65 5.60 -18.30 -22.64
C THR A 65 5.43 -19.00 -24.00
N HIS A 66 5.33 -20.33 -24.02
CA HIS A 66 5.00 -21.12 -25.21
C HIS A 66 3.67 -20.67 -25.87
N SER A 67 2.72 -20.17 -25.07
CA SER A 67 1.46 -19.62 -25.57
C SER A 67 1.58 -18.18 -26.09
N LYS A 68 2.80 -17.65 -26.24
CA LYS A 68 3.11 -16.26 -26.67
C LYS A 68 2.57 -15.19 -25.70
N ILE A 69 2.33 -15.56 -24.44
CA ILE A 69 1.96 -14.60 -23.40
C ILE A 69 3.27 -13.96 -22.89
N PRO A 70 3.38 -12.62 -22.83
CA PRO A 70 4.59 -11.97 -22.37
C PRO A 70 4.89 -12.31 -20.91
N HIS A 71 6.17 -12.49 -20.60
CA HIS A 71 6.63 -12.47 -19.22
C HIS A 71 6.37 -11.10 -18.62
N LEU A 72 5.97 -11.09 -17.35
CA LEU A 72 5.66 -9.86 -16.61
C LEU A 72 6.69 -9.65 -15.51
N PRO A 73 6.92 -8.38 -15.11
CA PRO A 73 7.91 -8.04 -14.10
C PRO A 73 7.68 -8.73 -12.75
N PHE A 74 8.77 -8.97 -12.04
CA PHE A 74 8.79 -9.29 -10.63
C PHE A 74 9.49 -8.16 -9.86
N TYR A 75 8.88 -7.69 -8.79
CA TYR A 75 9.49 -6.76 -7.85
C TYR A 75 9.32 -7.25 -6.42
N VAL A 76 10.28 -6.96 -5.57
CA VAL A 76 10.18 -7.21 -4.13
C VAL A 76 10.78 -6.04 -3.38
N GLY A 77 10.20 -5.73 -2.24
CA GLY A 77 10.67 -4.66 -1.37
C GLY A 77 10.09 -4.80 0.02
N TYR A 78 10.48 -3.90 0.91
CA TYR A 78 9.92 -3.87 2.25
C TYR A 78 9.87 -2.45 2.79
N VAL A 79 9.08 -2.28 3.85
CA VAL A 79 9.12 -1.10 4.70
C VAL A 79 9.26 -1.55 6.13
N ASN A 80 9.85 -0.70 6.97
CA ASN A 80 9.92 -0.95 8.39
C ASN A 80 9.72 0.30 9.22
N THR A 81 9.18 0.07 10.40
CA THR A 81 9.06 1.07 11.47
C THR A 81 9.36 0.38 12.79
N ASN A 82 10.32 0.88 13.55
CA ASN A 82 10.77 0.37 14.85
C ASN A 82 11.07 -1.13 14.80
N TYR A 83 11.80 -1.56 13.76
CA TYR A 83 12.12 -2.96 13.46
C TYR A 83 10.94 -3.90 13.20
N THR A 84 9.73 -3.38 12.99
CA THR A 84 8.61 -4.17 12.47
C THR A 84 8.58 -4.04 10.96
N TYR A 85 8.74 -5.16 10.25
CA TYR A 85 8.87 -5.22 8.80
C TYR A 85 7.56 -5.62 8.14
N ARG A 86 7.30 -5.06 6.96
CA ARG A 86 6.22 -5.46 6.07
C ARG A 86 6.77 -5.57 4.66
N PHE A 87 6.55 -6.71 4.03
CA PHE A 87 7.15 -7.10 2.76
C PHE A 87 6.13 -6.95 1.64
N PHE A 88 6.58 -6.41 0.53
CA PHE A 88 5.84 -6.28 -0.70
C PHE A 88 6.45 -7.19 -1.74
N THR A 89 5.61 -7.98 -2.40
CA THR A 89 6.02 -8.77 -3.56
C THR A 89 5.04 -8.48 -4.68
N ILE A 90 5.57 -8.18 -5.85
CA ILE A 90 4.80 -8.11 -7.09
C ILE A 90 5.32 -9.23 -7.95
N ALA A 91 4.47 -10.23 -8.18
CA ALA A 91 4.71 -11.25 -9.17
C ALA A 91 3.72 -10.99 -10.31
N GLU A 92 4.26 -10.62 -11.47
CA GLU A 92 3.51 -10.27 -12.66
C GLU A 92 2.60 -9.03 -12.50
N GLN A 93 1.32 -9.22 -12.18
CA GLN A 93 0.32 -8.17 -11.93
C GLN A 93 -0.41 -8.39 -10.60
N VAL A 94 0.18 -9.17 -9.68
CA VAL A 94 -0.38 -9.39 -8.34
C VAL A 94 0.58 -8.85 -7.30
N LEU A 95 0.13 -7.82 -6.57
CA LEU A 95 0.80 -7.36 -5.37
C LEU A 95 0.36 -8.22 -4.18
N SER A 96 1.31 -8.63 -3.35
CA SER A 96 1.09 -9.17 -2.02
C SER A 96 1.81 -8.32 -0.99
N MET A 97 1.18 -8.08 0.16
CA MET A 97 1.74 -7.37 1.31
C MET A 97 1.60 -8.24 2.56
N ILE A 98 2.72 -8.63 3.16
CA ILE A 98 2.76 -9.51 4.35
C ILE A 98 3.56 -8.83 5.46
N GLY A 99 3.00 -8.77 6.66
CA GLY A 99 3.59 -8.09 7.82
C GLY A 99 3.13 -8.71 9.14
N GLU A 100 2.89 -7.88 10.15
CA GLU A 100 2.47 -8.36 11.47
C GLU A 100 1.01 -8.85 11.49
N GLY A 101 0.73 -9.84 12.34
CA GLY A 101 -0.60 -10.41 12.48
C GLY A 101 -1.58 -9.60 13.33
N LYS A 102 -1.23 -8.38 13.80
CA LYS A 102 -2.07 -7.50 14.62
C LYS A 102 -1.60 -6.03 14.56
N HIS A 103 -1.73 -5.40 13.40
CA HIS A 103 -1.34 -4.00 13.21
C HIS A 103 -2.41 -3.05 13.73
N GLY A 104 -2.05 -2.22 14.71
CA GLY A 104 -2.95 -1.22 15.30
C GLY A 104 -3.25 -0.06 14.37
N LEU A 105 -4.53 0.31 14.30
CA LEU A 105 -5.02 1.43 13.50
C LEU A 105 -5.71 2.48 14.34
N TRP A 106 -5.72 3.69 13.81
CA TRP A 106 -6.21 4.87 14.48
C TRP A 106 -7.34 5.52 13.72
N ARG A 107 -8.44 5.83 14.40
CA ARG A 107 -9.56 6.48 13.74
C ARG A 107 -9.24 7.94 13.45
N VAL A 108 -9.41 8.36 12.21
CA VAL A 108 -9.40 9.75 11.75
C VAL A 108 -10.51 9.98 10.75
N GLN A 109 -10.80 11.24 10.44
CA GLN A 109 -11.75 11.57 9.40
C GLN A 109 -11.34 12.85 8.69
N GLU A 110 -11.30 12.80 7.36
CA GLU A 110 -11.08 13.99 6.54
C GLU A 110 -12.25 14.97 6.70
N SER A 111 -11.94 16.26 6.80
CA SER A 111 -12.93 17.33 6.94
C SER A 111 -13.50 17.82 5.61
N GLY A 112 -13.12 17.19 4.49
CA GLY A 112 -13.44 17.65 3.13
C GLY A 112 -12.69 18.93 2.72
N MET A 113 -11.65 19.28 3.47
CA MET A 113 -10.72 20.35 3.18
C MET A 113 -9.42 19.79 2.59
N ILE A 114 -8.76 20.60 1.77
CA ILE A 114 -7.41 20.37 1.26
C ILE A 114 -6.55 21.52 1.78
N ARG A 115 -5.43 21.18 2.43
CA ARG A 115 -4.43 22.16 2.84
C ARG A 115 -3.54 22.50 1.67
N GLU A 116 -3.41 23.79 1.42
CA GLU A 116 -2.62 24.37 0.34
C GLU A 116 -1.51 25.22 0.97
N TYR A 117 -0.26 24.82 0.76
CA TYR A 117 0.93 25.48 1.30
C TYR A 117 1.41 26.56 0.35
N ARG A 118 1.85 27.69 0.92
CA ARG A 118 2.45 28.78 0.17
C ARG A 118 3.78 28.32 -0.42
N LYS A 119 3.92 28.46 -1.74
CA LYS A 119 5.17 28.20 -2.46
C LYS A 119 6.27 29.14 -1.99
N LYS A 120 7.51 28.67 -2.06
CA LYS A 120 8.70 29.48 -1.84
C LYS A 120 8.66 30.75 -2.70
N ASP A 121 9.05 31.87 -2.11
CA ASP A 121 9.13 33.19 -2.74
C ASP A 121 7.80 33.80 -3.23
N ALA A 122 6.66 33.09 -3.08
CA ALA A 122 5.35 33.65 -3.37
C ALA A 122 4.96 34.73 -2.34
N ALA A 123 4.18 35.74 -2.78
CA ALA A 123 3.75 36.84 -1.93
C ALA A 123 2.78 36.38 -0.81
N GLY A 124 1.88 35.46 -1.15
CA GLY A 124 0.84 34.96 -0.26
C GLY A 124 -0.29 35.94 -0.03
N LEU A 125 -1.41 35.39 0.44
CA LEU A 125 -2.59 36.15 0.81
C LEU A 125 -2.43 36.81 2.20
N PRO A 126 -2.91 38.05 2.41
CA PRO A 126 -3.03 38.64 3.74
C PRO A 126 -3.90 37.81 4.68
N ALA A 127 -3.65 37.88 6.00
CA ALA A 127 -4.30 37.08 7.04
C ALA A 127 -5.84 37.01 6.96
N ASN A 128 -6.50 38.11 6.62
CA ASN A 128 -7.96 38.23 6.58
C ASN A 128 -8.54 38.09 5.17
N SER A 129 -7.80 37.48 4.24
CA SER A 129 -8.29 37.30 2.87
C SER A 129 -9.46 36.33 2.86
N ASP A 130 -10.52 36.70 2.14
CA ASP A 130 -11.56 35.76 1.77
C ASP A 130 -11.01 34.80 0.70
N ILE A 131 -10.77 33.56 1.11
CA ILE A 131 -10.27 32.50 0.24
C ILE A 131 -11.27 32.09 -0.84
N MET A 132 -12.55 32.45 -0.69
CA MET A 132 -13.60 32.17 -1.68
C MET A 132 -13.78 33.29 -2.71
N ASP A 133 -13.10 34.44 -2.56
CA ASP A 133 -13.19 35.56 -3.52
C ASP A 133 -12.62 35.15 -4.88
N ALA A 134 -13.45 35.21 -5.92
CA ALA A 134 -13.08 34.90 -7.29
C ALA A 134 -11.86 35.70 -7.79
N LYS A 135 -11.64 36.92 -7.29
CA LYS A 135 -10.47 37.75 -7.64
C LYS A 135 -9.15 37.17 -7.12
N LYS A 136 -9.21 36.26 -6.15
CA LYS A 136 -8.02 35.61 -5.57
C LYS A 136 -7.67 34.29 -6.24
N LEU A 137 -8.53 33.75 -7.09
CA LEU A 137 -8.32 32.44 -7.72
C LEU A 137 -6.96 32.34 -8.44
N ALA A 138 -6.59 33.37 -9.22
CA ALA A 138 -5.31 33.38 -9.93
C ALA A 138 -4.10 33.33 -8.97
N SER A 139 -4.14 34.07 -7.85
CA SER A 139 -3.11 33.99 -6.80
C SER A 139 -3.13 32.61 -6.12
N LEU A 140 -4.30 32.06 -5.82
CA LEU A 140 -4.42 30.74 -5.19
C LEU A 140 -3.82 29.62 -6.06
N GLU A 141 -4.03 29.67 -7.38
CA GLU A 141 -3.49 28.69 -8.34
C GLU A 141 -1.97 28.84 -8.51
N SER A 142 -1.48 30.07 -8.56
CA SER A 142 -0.06 30.34 -8.82
C SER A 142 0.82 30.27 -7.56
N GLU A 143 0.32 30.68 -6.40
CA GLU A 143 1.12 30.90 -5.17
C GLU A 143 1.00 29.78 -4.13
N TYR A 144 0.00 28.89 -4.24
CA TYR A 144 -0.23 27.83 -3.27
C TYR A 144 -0.33 26.44 -3.93
N SER A 145 0.11 25.39 -3.24
CA SER A 145 -0.03 23.99 -3.67
C SER A 145 -0.21 23.04 -2.48
N SER A 146 -0.99 21.97 -2.64
CA SER A 146 -1.16 20.94 -1.61
C SER A 146 0.09 20.07 -1.39
N PHE A 147 1.01 20.06 -2.37
CA PHE A 147 2.26 19.33 -2.30
C PHE A 147 3.38 20.08 -3.05
N LEU A 148 4.52 20.28 -2.39
CA LEU A 148 5.65 21.09 -2.86
C LEU A 148 6.94 20.24 -2.95
N PRO A 149 7.02 19.23 -3.84
CA PRO A 149 8.11 18.25 -3.83
C PRO A 149 9.51 18.88 -3.89
N ASP A 150 9.67 19.96 -4.66
CA ASP A 150 10.95 20.69 -4.81
C ASP A 150 11.41 21.40 -3.52
N GLU A 151 10.49 21.63 -2.58
CA GLU A 151 10.80 22.25 -1.28
C GLU A 151 11.07 21.22 -0.17
N SER A 152 10.92 19.91 -0.47
CA SER A 152 11.12 18.82 0.50
C SER A 152 10.44 19.13 1.86
N TRP A 153 11.11 18.89 3.00
CA TRP A 153 10.54 19.12 4.32
C TRP A 153 10.14 20.57 4.56
N SER A 154 10.82 21.53 3.92
CA SER A 154 10.56 22.95 4.11
C SER A 154 9.22 23.39 3.51
N GLY A 155 8.66 22.63 2.57
CA GLY A 155 7.34 22.93 2.01
C GLY A 155 6.21 22.77 3.02
N TYR A 156 6.37 21.88 4.01
CA TYR A 156 5.39 21.71 5.08
C TYR A 156 5.46 22.85 6.10
N LYS A 157 4.30 23.37 6.48
CA LYS A 157 4.16 24.44 7.47
C LYS A 157 3.34 23.93 8.65
N TYR A 158 3.89 24.03 9.85
CA TYR A 158 3.26 23.55 11.08
C TYR A 158 1.99 24.38 11.40
N PRO A 159 1.01 23.83 12.13
CA PRO A 159 -0.22 24.55 12.47
C PRO A 159 0.00 25.90 13.17
N ASP A 160 1.02 26.02 14.00
CA ASP A 160 1.39 27.26 14.69
C ASP A 160 2.12 28.27 13.78
N GLN A 161 2.41 27.89 12.53
CA GLN A 161 3.04 28.73 11.52
C GLN A 161 2.03 29.27 10.49
N LYS A 162 0.73 29.34 10.80
CA LYS A 162 -0.30 29.85 9.87
C LYS A 162 0.07 31.18 9.22
N PHE A 163 0.73 32.06 9.96
CA PHE A 163 1.15 33.37 9.48
C PHE A 163 2.67 33.49 9.44
N THR A 164 3.14 34.21 8.44
CA THR A 164 4.51 34.76 8.38
C THR A 164 4.63 36.00 9.26
N ALA A 165 5.87 36.43 9.51
CA ALA A 165 6.16 37.62 10.33
C ALA A 165 5.54 38.91 9.76
N ASP A 166 5.33 38.99 8.45
CA ASP A 166 4.67 40.10 7.74
C ASP A 166 3.15 39.92 7.60
N GLY A 167 2.55 38.91 8.26
CA GLY A 167 1.10 38.73 8.33
C GLY A 167 0.48 38.08 7.08
N ARG A 168 1.27 37.38 6.26
CA ARG A 168 0.78 36.58 5.13
C ARG A 168 0.51 35.14 5.53
N LEU A 169 -0.46 34.51 4.88
CA LEU A 169 -0.85 33.11 5.09
C LEU A 169 0.22 32.16 4.52
N ASN A 170 0.83 31.35 5.38
CA ASN A 170 1.76 30.27 5.00
C ASN A 170 1.05 29.04 4.45
N TYR A 171 -0.19 28.84 4.85
CA TYR A 171 -1.07 27.83 4.27
C TYR A 171 -2.51 28.32 4.38
N ILE A 172 -3.37 27.72 3.56
CA ILE A 172 -4.81 27.93 3.54
C ILE A 172 -5.49 26.57 3.44
N ASP A 173 -6.71 26.47 3.94
CA ASP A 173 -7.52 25.26 3.82
C ASP A 173 -8.70 25.57 2.90
N LEU A 174 -8.82 24.85 1.78
CA LEU A 174 -9.88 25.06 0.79
C LEU A 174 -10.82 23.84 0.78
N PRO A 175 -12.15 24.01 0.73
CA PRO A 175 -13.06 22.86 0.58
C PRO A 175 -12.87 22.23 -0.81
N ILE A 176 -13.10 20.92 -0.94
CA ILE A 176 -12.96 20.21 -2.25
C ILE A 176 -13.83 20.77 -3.37
N THR A 177 -14.85 21.55 -3.04
CA THR A 177 -15.76 22.25 -3.95
C THR A 177 -15.22 23.59 -4.45
N HIS A 178 -14.07 24.05 -3.93
CA HIS A 178 -13.48 25.34 -4.28
C HIS A 178 -13.15 25.44 -5.79
N PRO A 179 -13.35 26.61 -6.44
CA PRO A 179 -13.12 26.78 -7.88
C PRO A 179 -11.74 26.38 -8.40
N LYS A 180 -10.69 26.44 -7.57
CA LYS A 180 -9.32 25.96 -7.87
C LYS A 180 -9.29 24.52 -8.38
N TYR A 181 -10.21 23.67 -7.92
CA TYR A 181 -10.29 22.26 -8.33
C TYR A 181 -11.13 22.04 -9.58
N LYS A 182 -11.57 23.11 -10.26
CA LYS A 182 -12.22 23.06 -11.59
C LYS A 182 -13.41 22.09 -11.63
N ALA A 183 -14.20 22.09 -10.57
CA ALA A 183 -15.37 21.22 -10.38
C ALA A 183 -15.08 19.70 -10.41
N ARG A 184 -13.82 19.27 -10.27
CA ARG A 184 -13.44 17.84 -10.26
C ARG A 184 -14.22 17.02 -9.22
N TYR A 185 -14.57 17.64 -8.09
CA TYR A 185 -15.27 17.02 -6.97
C TYR A 185 -16.74 17.48 -6.82
N ALA A 186 -17.33 18.14 -7.82
CA ALA A 186 -18.69 18.68 -7.69
C ALA A 186 -19.75 17.58 -7.46
N ALA A 187 -19.56 16.40 -8.05
CA ALA A 187 -20.43 15.24 -7.90
C ALA A 187 -20.03 14.31 -6.74
N HIS A 188 -19.02 14.69 -5.93
CA HIS A 188 -18.56 13.87 -4.82
C HIS A 188 -19.65 13.70 -3.75
N ASP A 189 -19.77 12.49 -3.20
CA ASP A 189 -20.65 12.19 -2.07
C ASP A 189 -20.09 12.85 -0.79
N PRO A 190 -20.92 13.23 0.19
CA PRO A 190 -20.39 13.77 1.43
C PRO A 190 -19.35 12.83 2.08
N ILE A 191 -18.27 13.43 2.56
CA ILE A 191 -17.21 12.72 3.29
C ILE A 191 -17.68 12.58 4.73
N ASP A 192 -18.38 11.49 4.98
CA ASP A 192 -19.05 11.23 6.23
C ASP A 192 -18.53 9.98 6.96
N LEU A 193 -17.59 9.23 6.37
CA LEU A 193 -16.96 8.08 7.01
C LEU A 193 -15.56 8.41 7.51
N PRO A 194 -15.19 7.97 8.72
CA PRO A 194 -13.82 7.95 9.16
C PRO A 194 -13.04 6.84 8.42
N ASN A 195 -11.72 6.96 8.44
CA ASN A 195 -10.82 5.86 8.14
C ASN A 195 -10.00 5.53 9.38
N PHE A 196 -9.57 4.28 9.47
CA PHE A 196 -8.66 3.79 10.48
C PHE A 196 -7.31 3.63 9.82
N PHE A 197 -6.29 4.34 10.28
CA PHE A 197 -5.01 4.44 9.57
C PHE A 197 -3.80 4.13 10.46
N CYS A 198 -2.68 3.79 9.83
CA CYS A 198 -1.36 3.85 10.45
C CYS A 198 -0.27 4.03 9.37
N THR A 199 0.83 4.69 9.73
CA THR A 199 1.99 4.88 8.85
C THR A 199 2.83 3.62 8.78
N MET A 200 3.13 3.17 7.57
CA MET A 200 3.85 1.91 7.31
C MET A 200 5.33 2.11 7.00
N SER A 201 5.73 3.30 6.54
CA SER A 201 7.05 3.55 5.96
C SER A 201 7.77 4.74 6.59
N GLU A 202 9.05 4.85 6.28
CA GLU A 202 9.78 6.12 6.28
C GLU A 202 9.48 6.94 5.02
N ALA A 203 10.00 8.18 4.97
CA ALA A 203 9.86 9.07 3.83
C ALA A 203 10.44 8.44 2.57
N ASP A 204 9.75 8.61 1.44
CA ASP A 204 10.15 8.08 0.12
C ASP A 204 10.25 6.54 0.04
N TYR A 205 9.93 5.82 1.12
CA TYR A 205 9.87 4.34 1.21
C TYR A 205 10.97 3.61 0.41
N PRO A 206 12.25 3.92 0.65
CA PRO A 206 13.38 3.61 -0.25
C PRO A 206 13.50 2.14 -0.63
N TYR A 207 13.18 1.23 0.30
CA TYR A 207 13.31 -0.21 0.10
C TYR A 207 12.09 -0.87 -0.54
N ALA A 208 11.02 -0.10 -0.82
CA ALA A 208 9.83 -0.57 -1.53
C ALA A 208 9.50 0.31 -2.75
N ALA A 209 10.36 1.28 -3.07
CA ALA A 209 10.09 2.32 -4.05
C ALA A 209 9.80 1.75 -5.45
N GLU A 210 10.62 0.81 -5.93
CA GLU A 210 10.41 0.19 -7.24
C GLU A 210 9.11 -0.59 -7.32
N ALA A 211 8.85 -1.46 -6.33
CA ALA A 211 7.63 -2.23 -6.26
C ALA A 211 6.40 -1.33 -6.22
N LEU A 212 6.38 -0.29 -5.38
CA LEU A 212 5.19 0.54 -5.25
C LEU A 212 5.01 1.56 -6.37
N HIS A 213 6.08 2.10 -6.94
CA HIS A 213 5.97 2.90 -8.17
C HIS A 213 5.41 2.06 -9.32
N PHE A 214 5.87 0.80 -9.44
CA PHE A 214 5.26 -0.13 -10.37
C PHE A 214 3.78 -0.31 -10.08
N ALA A 215 3.41 -0.67 -8.84
CA ALA A 215 2.01 -0.90 -8.46
C ALA A 215 1.10 0.31 -8.73
N PHE A 216 1.54 1.52 -8.35
CA PHE A 216 0.76 2.74 -8.51
C PHE A 216 0.62 3.22 -9.97
N ALA A 217 1.50 2.78 -10.86
CA ALA A 217 1.39 3.06 -12.30
C ALA A 217 0.41 2.14 -13.04
N GLN A 218 -0.04 1.04 -12.41
CA GLN A 218 -0.90 0.06 -13.08
C GLN A 218 -2.38 0.47 -13.06
N PRO A 219 -3.22 -0.02 -14.01
CA PRO A 219 -4.63 0.38 -14.12
C PRO A 219 -5.50 0.10 -12.87
N GLY A 220 -5.14 -0.91 -12.08
CA GLY A 220 -5.79 -1.27 -10.82
C GLY A 220 -5.49 -0.28 -9.69
N ALA A 221 -4.47 0.57 -9.84
CA ALA A 221 -4.23 1.67 -8.92
C ALA A 221 -5.31 2.76 -9.07
N ASN A 222 -5.51 3.48 -7.98
CA ASN A 222 -6.43 4.60 -7.83
C ASN A 222 -7.91 4.27 -8.08
N GLN A 223 -8.26 2.99 -7.98
CA GLN A 223 -9.63 2.50 -8.01
C GLN A 223 -10.23 2.52 -6.59
N VAL A 224 -10.77 3.67 -6.19
CA VAL A 224 -11.35 3.85 -4.86
C VAL A 224 -12.79 3.32 -4.83
N GLY A 225 -13.03 2.33 -3.97
CA GLY A 225 -14.37 1.78 -3.68
C GLY A 225 -15.35 2.77 -3.00
N PRO A 226 -16.64 2.40 -2.88
CA PRO A 226 -17.67 3.30 -2.36
C PRO A 226 -17.44 3.82 -0.93
N LEU A 227 -16.91 3.02 -0.01
CA LEU A 227 -16.62 3.48 1.34
C LEU A 227 -15.39 4.40 1.33
N GLY A 228 -14.35 4.04 0.58
CA GLY A 228 -13.16 4.87 0.40
C GLY A 228 -13.49 6.27 -0.14
N LYS A 229 -14.44 6.39 -1.08
CA LYS A 229 -14.91 7.69 -1.59
C LYS A 229 -15.59 8.52 -0.50
N ARG A 230 -16.46 7.89 0.31
CA ARG A 230 -17.09 8.53 1.49
C ARG A 230 -16.12 8.83 2.63
N ALA A 231 -14.90 8.27 2.59
CA ALA A 231 -13.80 8.66 3.46
C ALA A 231 -12.83 9.68 2.80
N GLY A 232 -13.11 10.13 1.58
CA GLY A 232 -12.33 11.13 0.83
C GLY A 232 -11.03 10.62 0.21
N LEU A 233 -10.85 9.30 0.08
CA LEU A 233 -9.59 8.71 -0.41
C LEU A 233 -9.34 8.99 -1.91
N ASP A 234 -10.34 9.45 -2.66
CA ASP A 234 -10.23 9.84 -4.08
C ASP A 234 -9.87 11.33 -4.30
N ILE A 235 -9.63 12.08 -3.23
CA ILE A 235 -9.16 13.47 -3.28
C ILE A 235 -7.64 13.47 -3.51
N ARG A 236 -7.23 13.85 -4.72
CA ARG A 236 -5.84 13.66 -5.20
C ARG A 236 -4.84 14.59 -4.56
N GLU A 237 -5.32 15.72 -4.07
CA GLU A 237 -4.52 16.68 -3.33
C GLU A 237 -4.15 16.16 -1.94
N ASN A 238 -4.97 15.26 -1.37
CA ASN A 238 -4.72 14.63 -0.06
C ASN A 238 -4.07 13.25 -0.20
N TYR A 239 -4.42 12.49 -1.25
CA TYR A 239 -3.92 11.13 -1.52
C TYR A 239 -3.38 11.05 -2.95
N THR A 240 -2.05 11.03 -3.09
CA THR A 240 -1.39 11.03 -4.39
C THR A 240 -1.64 9.71 -5.12
N ASN A 241 -1.52 8.59 -4.40
CA ASN A 241 -1.79 7.27 -4.91
C ASN A 241 -2.62 6.44 -3.92
N VAL A 242 -3.49 5.59 -4.45
CA VAL A 242 -4.31 4.66 -3.66
C VAL A 242 -4.28 3.30 -4.32
N LEU A 243 -4.05 2.25 -3.54
CA LEU A 243 -4.19 0.88 -3.99
C LEU A 243 -5.21 0.19 -3.09
N ARG A 244 -6.31 -0.27 -3.69
CA ARG A 244 -7.30 -1.07 -2.96
C ARG A 244 -6.72 -2.46 -2.69
N LEU A 245 -6.87 -2.90 -1.46
CA LEU A 245 -6.35 -4.18 -0.98
C LEU A 245 -7.50 -5.14 -0.68
N GLN A 246 -7.19 -6.42 -0.76
CA GLN A 246 -8.05 -7.53 -0.35
C GLN A 246 -7.29 -8.37 0.68
N HIS A 247 -7.96 -8.74 1.77
CA HIS A 247 -7.39 -9.68 2.72
C HIS A 247 -7.24 -11.06 2.08
N PHE A 248 -6.16 -11.77 2.45
CA PHE A 248 -6.13 -13.23 2.23
C PHE A 248 -7.25 -13.92 3.03
N PRO A 249 -7.74 -15.10 2.60
CA PRO A 249 -8.92 -15.73 3.20
C PRO A 249 -8.83 -16.02 4.71
N ASP A 250 -7.64 -16.21 5.24
CA ASP A 250 -7.36 -16.48 6.66
C ASP A 250 -6.99 -15.21 7.46
N ALA A 251 -6.90 -14.05 6.81
CA ALA A 251 -6.66 -12.77 7.48
C ALA A 251 -7.95 -12.18 8.05
N ARG A 252 -7.83 -11.40 9.12
CA ARG A 252 -8.96 -10.81 9.84
C ARG A 252 -8.73 -9.34 10.21
N THR A 253 -9.84 -8.66 10.48
CA THR A 253 -9.87 -7.39 11.20
C THR A 253 -10.41 -7.64 12.60
N TRP A 254 -9.91 -6.91 13.59
CA TRP A 254 -10.21 -7.13 14.99
C TRP A 254 -10.66 -5.83 15.65
N ALA A 255 -11.64 -5.91 16.53
CA ALA A 255 -12.04 -4.80 17.41
C ALA A 255 -11.67 -5.14 18.86
N ASN A 256 -11.13 -4.18 19.60
CA ASN A 256 -11.03 -4.29 21.06
C ASN A 256 -12.43 -4.10 21.67
N VAL A 257 -12.95 -5.10 22.36
CA VAL A 257 -14.25 -5.01 23.03
C VAL A 257 -14.13 -4.92 24.56
N GLY A 258 -12.89 -4.93 25.07
CA GLY A 258 -12.60 -4.92 26.50
C GLY A 258 -13.07 -6.18 27.24
N GLN A 259 -12.84 -6.17 28.54
CA GLN A 259 -13.29 -7.20 29.46
C GLN A 259 -14.38 -6.62 30.37
N GLU A 260 -15.47 -7.36 30.54
CA GLU A 260 -16.61 -6.92 31.35
C GLU A 260 -16.18 -6.60 32.79
N GLY A 261 -16.62 -5.45 33.31
CA GLY A 261 -16.26 -4.98 34.65
C GLY A 261 -14.84 -4.47 34.83
N MET A 262 -14.02 -4.46 33.76
CA MET A 262 -12.63 -3.98 33.78
C MET A 262 -12.49 -2.62 33.07
N ASP A 263 -11.35 -1.95 33.29
CA ASP A 263 -11.03 -0.70 32.61
C ASP A 263 -10.61 -0.91 31.13
N ALA A 264 -10.40 0.20 30.41
CA ALA A 264 -10.02 0.20 28.99
C ALA A 264 -8.63 -0.43 28.70
N LEU A 265 -7.80 -0.68 29.72
CA LEU A 265 -6.49 -1.32 29.57
C LEU A 265 -6.59 -2.86 29.50
N HIS A 266 -7.74 -3.42 29.86
CA HIS A 266 -7.99 -4.86 29.80
C HIS A 266 -8.55 -5.26 28.44
N VAL A 267 -7.63 -5.46 27.49
CA VAL A 267 -7.97 -5.71 26.08
C VAL A 267 -8.62 -7.07 25.84
N ASN A 268 -9.46 -7.13 24.81
CA ASN A 268 -10.07 -8.34 24.28
C ASN A 268 -10.35 -8.16 22.80
N TRP A 269 -9.53 -8.76 21.94
CA TRP A 269 -9.64 -8.62 20.50
C TRP A 269 -10.61 -9.66 19.94
N LYS A 270 -11.67 -9.19 19.27
CA LYS A 270 -12.67 -10.04 18.62
C LYS A 270 -12.68 -9.78 17.11
N ALA A 271 -12.76 -10.87 16.33
CA ALA A 271 -12.82 -10.77 14.88
C ALA A 271 -14.12 -10.07 14.44
N ILE A 272 -13.99 -9.12 13.53
CA ILE A 272 -15.09 -8.36 12.97
C ILE A 272 -15.70 -9.18 11.83
N ASP A 273 -17.03 -9.31 11.83
CA ASP A 273 -17.80 -9.88 10.71
C ASP A 273 -17.89 -8.84 9.59
N THR A 274 -17.00 -8.95 8.60
CA THR A 274 -16.95 -8.02 7.47
C THR A 274 -18.09 -8.20 6.46
N GLY A 275 -18.90 -9.25 6.62
CA GLY A 275 -20.14 -9.44 5.86
C GLY A 275 -21.29 -8.58 6.38
N LYS A 276 -21.25 -8.19 7.67
CA LYS A 276 -22.24 -7.31 8.32
C LYS A 276 -21.72 -5.90 8.61
N THR A 277 -20.43 -5.78 8.90
CA THR A 277 -19.71 -4.50 8.97
C THR A 277 -18.91 -4.36 7.69
N LYS A 278 -19.44 -3.67 6.68
CA LYS A 278 -18.74 -3.53 5.40
C LYS A 278 -17.37 -2.90 5.62
N ALA A 279 -16.36 -3.43 4.94
CA ALA A 279 -14.98 -2.99 5.08
C ALA A 279 -14.31 -2.79 3.71
N GLU A 280 -13.50 -1.74 3.58
CA GLU A 280 -12.58 -1.54 2.46
C GLU A 280 -11.18 -1.21 2.99
N TYR A 281 -10.16 -1.82 2.39
CA TYR A 281 -8.76 -1.69 2.81
C TYR A 281 -7.93 -1.05 1.71
N TYR A 282 -6.96 -0.23 2.11
CA TYR A 282 -6.14 0.52 1.18
C TYR A 282 -4.69 0.64 1.65
N LEU A 283 -3.77 0.51 0.72
CA LEU A 283 -2.44 1.11 0.82
C LEU A 283 -2.51 2.45 0.12
N VAL A 284 -2.20 3.54 0.80
CA VAL A 284 -2.23 4.89 0.20
C VAL A 284 -0.87 5.56 0.32
N GLU A 285 -0.52 6.30 -0.71
CA GLU A 285 0.52 7.31 -0.65
C GLU A 285 -0.12 8.66 -0.32
N ARG A 286 0.39 9.29 0.72
CA ARG A 286 -0.04 10.64 1.14
C ARG A 286 1.19 11.47 1.49
N PRO A 287 1.26 12.74 1.05
CA PRO A 287 2.25 13.68 1.56
C PRO A 287 2.14 13.83 3.08
N PHE A 288 3.23 13.54 3.77
CA PHE A 288 3.38 13.67 5.21
C PHE A 288 4.67 14.44 5.48
N PHE A 289 4.56 15.59 6.13
CA PHE A 289 5.64 16.59 6.19
C PHE A 289 6.21 16.97 4.82
N ASN A 290 5.32 17.03 3.80
CA ASN A 290 5.67 17.32 2.41
C ASN A 290 6.68 16.32 1.80
N LYS A 291 6.64 15.07 2.27
CA LYS A 291 7.31 13.90 1.69
C LYS A 291 6.31 12.77 1.46
N PRO A 292 6.45 11.94 0.42
CA PRO A 292 5.58 10.79 0.22
C PRO A 292 5.82 9.74 1.32
N TYR A 293 4.73 9.24 1.87
CA TYR A 293 4.71 8.19 2.88
C TYR A 293 3.59 7.22 2.56
N LEU A 294 3.77 5.97 3.00
CA LEU A 294 2.76 4.92 2.85
C LEU A 294 1.98 4.75 4.13
N PHE A 295 0.67 4.61 3.97
CA PHE A 295 -0.25 4.36 5.07
C PHE A 295 -1.16 3.18 4.73
N LEU A 296 -1.42 2.35 5.73
CA LEU A 296 -2.43 1.31 5.65
C LEU A 296 -3.72 1.86 6.26
N LEU A 297 -4.80 1.82 5.48
CA LEU A 297 -6.11 2.35 5.87
C LEU A 297 -7.18 1.26 5.80
N ALA A 298 -8.15 1.32 6.70
CA ALA A 298 -9.41 0.60 6.64
C ALA A 298 -10.59 1.56 6.81
N VAL A 299 -11.65 1.39 6.02
CA VAL A 299 -12.89 2.15 6.11
C VAL A 299 -14.02 1.18 6.42
N PHE A 300 -14.87 1.52 7.38
CA PHE A 300 -15.98 0.68 7.82
C PHE A 300 -17.31 1.43 7.73
N ASP A 301 -18.38 0.71 7.45
CA ASP A 301 -19.75 1.19 7.62
C ASP A 301 -20.66 0.02 8.03
N ASN A 302 -21.70 0.33 8.81
CA ASN A 302 -22.69 -0.64 9.21
C ASN A 302 -23.94 -0.49 8.34
N ASP A 303 -24.58 -1.63 8.01
CA ASP A 303 -25.90 -1.60 7.36
C ASP A 303 -27.04 -1.43 8.38
N ASN A 304 -26.80 -1.78 9.65
CA ASN A 304 -27.82 -1.82 10.71
C ASN A 304 -27.81 -0.61 11.67
N ASN A 305 -26.85 0.31 11.52
CA ASN A 305 -26.78 1.56 12.27
C ASN A 305 -25.88 2.56 11.53
N ASP A 306 -25.81 3.81 11.99
CA ASP A 306 -25.02 4.88 11.41
C ASP A 306 -23.82 5.27 12.29
N ASP A 307 -23.33 4.39 13.17
CA ASP A 307 -22.29 4.69 14.16
C ASP A 307 -21.01 5.27 13.54
N PHE A 308 -20.66 4.87 12.31
CA PHE A 308 -19.48 5.39 11.62
C PHE A 308 -19.72 6.74 10.94
N ARG A 309 -20.96 7.18 10.78
CA ARG A 309 -21.27 8.36 9.96
C ARG A 309 -21.22 9.64 10.78
N TYR A 310 -20.56 10.65 10.27
CA TYR A 310 -20.48 11.97 10.90
C TYR A 310 -20.08 13.03 9.88
N VAL A 311 -20.73 14.18 9.89
CA VAL A 311 -20.23 15.40 9.27
C VAL A 311 -20.38 16.54 10.26
N ARG A 312 -19.30 17.28 10.51
CA ARG A 312 -19.36 18.46 11.39
C ARG A 312 -20.36 19.46 10.80
N PRO A 313 -21.37 19.92 11.56
CA PRO A 313 -22.36 20.88 11.08
C PRO A 313 -21.84 22.32 11.06
N ASP A 314 -20.56 22.52 10.73
CA ASP A 314 -19.89 23.81 10.74
C ASP A 314 -18.71 23.86 9.75
N GLY A 315 -18.31 25.07 9.38
CA GLY A 315 -17.14 25.36 8.55
C GLY A 315 -17.38 25.33 7.04
N PRO A 316 -16.35 25.70 6.24
CA PRO A 316 -16.48 25.90 4.80
C PRO A 316 -16.93 24.65 4.04
N TYR A 317 -16.49 23.46 4.46
CA TYR A 317 -16.91 22.21 3.82
C TYR A 317 -18.40 21.97 3.97
N PHE A 318 -18.93 22.00 5.20
CA PHE A 318 -20.36 21.79 5.46
C PHE A 318 -21.23 22.81 4.73
N GLN A 319 -20.83 24.09 4.74
CA GLN A 319 -21.51 25.15 3.99
C GLN A 319 -21.52 24.85 2.48
N SER A 320 -20.41 24.33 1.95
CA SER A 320 -20.29 24.01 0.53
C SER A 320 -21.10 22.80 0.06
N LEU A 321 -21.53 21.92 0.99
CA LEU A 321 -22.40 20.79 0.67
C LEU A 321 -23.80 21.24 0.23
N GLY A 322 -24.24 22.43 0.65
CA GLY A 322 -25.56 22.96 0.30
C GLY A 322 -26.69 21.98 0.62
N THR A 323 -27.47 21.60 -0.39
CA THR A 323 -28.59 20.65 -0.21
C THR A 323 -28.13 19.23 0.13
N LYS A 324 -26.90 18.83 -0.21
CA LYS A 324 -26.34 17.52 0.14
C LYS A 324 -26.13 17.35 1.64
N ALA A 325 -26.09 18.44 2.41
CA ALA A 325 -25.99 18.38 3.87
C ALA A 325 -27.27 17.85 4.56
N LYS A 326 -28.41 17.88 3.86
CA LYS A 326 -29.70 17.50 4.44
C LYS A 326 -29.73 16.01 4.77
N GLY A 327 -29.96 15.69 6.05
CA GLY A 327 -30.10 14.32 6.53
C GLY A 327 -28.78 13.62 6.86
N LEU A 328 -27.65 14.32 6.78
CA LEU A 328 -26.38 13.80 7.28
C LEU A 328 -26.39 13.77 8.81
N LYS A 329 -25.71 12.76 9.38
CA LYS A 329 -25.51 12.67 10.82
C LYS A 329 -24.48 13.69 11.27
N THR A 330 -24.84 14.49 12.27
CA THR A 330 -24.04 15.63 12.76
C THR A 330 -23.60 15.46 14.22
N GLU A 331 -23.90 14.31 14.82
CA GLU A 331 -23.46 13.92 16.16
C GLU A 331 -22.43 12.81 16.05
N VAL A 332 -21.24 13.04 16.62
CA VAL A 332 -20.14 12.07 16.56
C VAL A 332 -20.45 10.87 17.46
N THR A 333 -20.24 9.65 16.95
CA THR A 333 -20.28 8.46 17.80
C THR A 333 -18.89 8.17 18.33
N ALA A 334 -18.68 8.40 19.63
CA ALA A 334 -17.36 8.26 20.25
C ALA A 334 -16.78 6.85 20.09
N ALA A 335 -17.59 5.81 20.33
CA ALA A 335 -17.21 4.41 20.24
C ALA A 335 -18.19 3.66 19.31
N PRO A 336 -17.88 3.51 18.01
CA PRO A 336 -18.75 2.84 17.07
C PRO A 336 -18.83 1.35 17.37
N ARG A 337 -19.99 0.77 17.06
CA ARG A 337 -20.22 -0.67 17.22
C ARG A 337 -19.79 -1.43 15.98
N PHE A 338 -19.20 -2.60 16.20
CA PHE A 338 -18.87 -3.58 15.16
C PHE A 338 -19.72 -4.83 15.34
N ASN A 339 -20.15 -5.41 14.22
CA ASN A 339 -20.68 -6.77 14.20
C ASN A 339 -19.48 -7.75 14.25
N LEU A 340 -19.54 -8.75 15.13
CA LEU A 340 -18.47 -9.72 15.36
C LEU A 340 -18.79 -11.08 14.74
N GLU A 341 -17.76 -11.86 14.43
CA GLU A 341 -17.93 -13.21 13.84
C GLU A 341 -18.66 -14.19 14.78
N ASP A 342 -18.64 -13.94 16.10
CA ASP A 342 -19.39 -14.72 17.10
C ASP A 342 -20.88 -14.33 17.18
N GLY A 343 -21.35 -13.44 16.29
CA GLY A 343 -22.73 -13.01 16.17
C GLY A 343 -23.12 -11.82 17.07
N HIS A 344 -22.23 -11.34 17.93
CA HIS A 344 -22.51 -10.24 18.84
C HIS A 344 -22.22 -8.88 18.18
N ILE A 345 -22.74 -7.81 18.79
CA ILE A 345 -22.42 -6.42 18.43
C ILE A 345 -21.76 -5.78 19.64
N ALA A 346 -20.57 -5.20 19.46
CA ALA A 346 -19.80 -4.60 20.55
C ALA A 346 -19.23 -3.23 20.18
N ARG A 347 -19.12 -2.34 21.16
CA ARG A 347 -18.44 -1.04 21.00
C ARG A 347 -16.94 -1.26 20.97
N ALA A 348 -16.25 -0.60 20.05
CA ALA A 348 -14.79 -0.62 20.04
C ALA A 348 -14.21 0.28 21.15
N ILE A 349 -13.18 -0.21 21.84
CA ILE A 349 -12.51 0.48 22.93
C ILE A 349 -11.09 0.87 22.49
N GLY A 350 -10.85 2.17 22.37
CA GLY A 350 -9.51 2.70 22.09
C GLY A 350 -8.58 2.60 23.29
N LEU A 351 -7.28 2.57 23.00
CA LEU A 351 -6.21 2.53 23.97
C LEU A 351 -5.51 3.89 24.08
N PRO A 352 -4.98 4.24 25.26
CA PRO A 352 -4.14 5.45 25.42
C PRO A 352 -2.72 5.25 24.87
N VAL A 353 -2.37 4.06 24.39
CA VAL A 353 -1.03 3.72 23.89
C VAL A 353 -0.97 3.69 22.36
N TYR A 354 0.23 3.94 21.83
CA TYR A 354 0.54 3.80 20.41
C TYR A 354 1.10 2.41 20.11
N GLY A 355 0.42 1.65 19.25
CA GLY A 355 0.93 0.44 18.63
C GLY A 355 1.10 -0.71 19.60
N VAL A 356 0.19 -1.69 19.53
CA VAL A 356 0.21 -2.93 20.34
C VAL A 356 1.53 -3.73 20.27
N HIS A 357 2.35 -3.48 19.25
CA HIS A 357 3.68 -4.11 19.06
C HIS A 357 4.87 -3.23 19.52
N HIS A 358 4.63 -2.06 20.12
CA HIS A 358 5.70 -1.10 20.46
C HIS A 358 5.72 -0.70 21.95
N PRO A 359 5.95 -1.65 22.88
CA PRO A 359 5.85 -1.39 24.32
C PRO A 359 6.87 -0.38 24.86
N ASN A 360 8.01 -0.18 24.19
CA ASN A 360 9.03 0.81 24.55
C ASN A 360 9.28 1.82 23.41
N ARG A 361 8.21 2.49 22.95
CA ARG A 361 8.32 3.48 21.87
C ARG A 361 9.14 4.73 22.26
N ALA A 362 9.23 5.03 23.56
CA ALA A 362 10.04 6.13 24.07
C ALA A 362 11.52 5.99 23.68
N ALA A 363 12.04 4.76 23.57
CA ALA A 363 13.40 4.50 23.11
C ALA A 363 13.68 4.98 21.67
N TYR A 364 12.64 5.18 20.86
CA TYR A 364 12.71 5.67 19.48
C TYR A 364 12.31 7.15 19.34
N GLY A 365 12.14 7.88 20.46
CA GLY A 365 11.70 9.28 20.44
C GLY A 365 10.26 9.50 19.96
N GLY A 366 9.47 8.44 19.84
CA GLY A 366 8.14 8.45 19.24
C GLY A 366 6.97 8.54 20.22
N GLY A 367 7.13 9.18 21.38
CA GLY A 367 6.03 9.61 22.26
C GLY A 367 5.19 8.57 23.00
N GLY A 368 5.12 7.32 22.56
CA GLY A 368 4.49 6.17 23.24
C GLY A 368 2.97 6.21 23.50
N ALA A 369 2.39 7.40 23.60
CA ALA A 369 0.97 7.62 23.84
C ALA A 369 0.23 7.99 22.56
N CYS A 370 -1.06 7.69 22.55
CA CYS A 370 -2.02 8.20 21.56
C CYS A 370 -2.08 9.73 21.63
N PRO A 371 -2.10 10.46 20.50
CA PRO A 371 -2.31 11.91 20.52
C PRO A 371 -3.66 12.27 21.16
N MET A 372 -3.70 13.19 22.12
CA MET A 372 -4.90 13.44 22.94
C MET A 372 -6.04 14.17 22.20
N LYS A 373 -5.72 14.89 21.13
CA LYS A 373 -6.70 15.56 20.25
C LYS A 373 -6.71 14.99 18.84
N GLY A 374 -5.83 14.00 18.63
CA GLY A 374 -5.60 13.39 17.35
C GLY A 374 -4.42 13.86 16.53
N GLY A 375 -3.42 14.59 17.00
CA GLY A 375 -2.82 15.68 16.21
C GLY A 375 -2.01 15.68 14.96
N ASP A 376 -1.90 16.91 14.42
CA ASP A 376 -1.07 17.16 13.26
C ASP A 376 0.30 16.82 13.81
N TRP A 377 0.85 15.75 13.26
CA TRP A 377 2.11 15.19 13.70
C TRP A 377 3.24 16.20 13.71
N GLY A 378 3.01 17.38 13.10
CA GLY A 378 3.67 18.64 13.34
C GLY A 378 4.41 18.80 14.68
N ARG A 379 3.81 18.41 15.82
CA ARG A 379 4.46 18.61 17.14
C ARG A 379 4.56 17.35 18.01
N TYR A 380 4.13 16.19 17.51
CA TYR A 380 4.30 14.92 18.21
C TYR A 380 5.80 14.65 18.47
N PRO A 381 6.24 14.23 19.68
CA PRO A 381 5.49 13.51 20.71
C PRO A 381 4.78 14.36 21.76
N ASP A 382 4.66 15.69 21.60
CA ASP A 382 3.78 16.47 22.47
C ASP A 382 2.34 15.94 22.33
N THR A 383 1.86 15.28 23.38
CA THR A 383 0.57 14.59 23.40
C THR A 383 -0.60 15.55 23.48
N SER A 384 -0.37 16.84 23.76
CA SER A 384 -1.41 17.83 24.04
C SER A 384 -2.04 18.51 22.80
N GLY A 385 -1.53 18.27 21.58
CA GLY A 385 -1.92 18.99 20.37
C GLY A 385 -2.42 18.17 19.17
N GLY A 386 -3.40 18.75 18.43
CA GLY A 386 -3.86 18.63 17.01
C GLY A 386 -4.91 17.54 16.61
N SER A 387 -5.32 17.41 15.32
CA SER A 387 -5.88 16.20 14.58
C SER A 387 -4.96 15.52 13.49
N GLY A 388 -5.20 14.26 13.04
CA GLY A 388 -4.13 13.35 12.53
C GLY A 388 -3.37 13.86 11.31
N TRP A 389 -4.09 14.58 10.48
CA TRP A 389 -3.55 15.59 9.60
C TRP A 389 -4.34 16.86 9.85
N ALA A 390 -3.77 17.99 9.48
CA ALA A 390 -4.41 19.26 9.76
C ALA A 390 -5.75 19.50 9.04
N THR A 391 -6.13 18.62 8.10
CA THR A 391 -7.43 18.60 7.43
C THR A 391 -8.42 17.63 8.07
N GLN A 392 -8.17 17.12 9.28
CA GLN A 392 -9.02 16.13 9.93
C GLN A 392 -9.77 16.69 11.15
N TYR A 393 -10.89 16.06 11.49
CA TYR A 393 -11.68 16.40 12.69
C TYR A 393 -11.02 15.88 13.97
N GLU A 394 -10.83 16.76 14.96
CA GLU A 394 -10.23 16.44 16.27
C GLU A 394 -11.17 15.58 17.14
N GLU A 395 -12.48 15.84 17.07
CA GLU A 395 -13.53 15.16 17.84
C GLU A 395 -13.71 13.67 17.47
N VAL A 396 -13.16 13.24 16.33
CA VAL A 396 -13.22 11.85 15.87
C VAL A 396 -12.02 11.04 16.37
N THR A 397 -10.88 11.67 16.67
CA THR A 397 -9.59 10.97 16.68
C THR A 397 -9.25 10.03 17.86
N PRO A 398 -9.88 10.04 19.05
CA PRO A 398 -9.34 9.28 20.19
C PRO A 398 -9.74 7.79 20.20
N MET A 399 -9.35 7.02 19.18
CA MET A 399 -9.52 5.57 19.13
C MET A 399 -8.25 4.86 18.63
N CYS A 400 -7.10 5.15 19.24
CA CYS A 400 -5.86 4.45 18.93
C CYS A 400 -5.99 2.96 19.23
N ASP A 401 -5.54 2.14 18.29
CA ASP A 401 -5.50 0.68 18.33
C ASP A 401 -6.85 0.02 18.63
N ALA A 402 -7.99 0.74 18.62
CA ALA A 402 -9.30 0.14 18.86
C ALA A 402 -9.64 -0.93 17.80
N VAL A 403 -9.03 -0.80 16.62
CA VAL A 403 -9.11 -1.72 15.49
C VAL A 403 -7.71 -2.21 15.14
N LEU A 404 -7.56 -3.51 14.91
CA LEU A 404 -6.34 -4.11 14.39
C LEU A 404 -6.59 -4.80 13.05
N LEU A 405 -5.56 -4.85 12.20
CA LEU A 405 -5.56 -5.64 10.96
C LEU A 405 -4.49 -6.70 10.99
N ASP A 406 -4.77 -7.85 10.40
CA ASP A 406 -3.73 -8.77 9.98
C ASP A 406 -3.10 -8.21 8.70
N VAL A 407 -1.82 -7.85 8.71
CA VAL A 407 -1.13 -7.34 7.51
C VAL A 407 -0.84 -8.52 6.59
N LYS A 408 -1.88 -8.93 5.86
CA LYS A 408 -1.85 -10.04 4.92
C LYS A 408 -2.85 -9.74 3.81
N PHE A 409 -2.36 -9.04 2.79
CA PHE A 409 -3.18 -8.48 1.71
C PHE A 409 -2.65 -8.81 0.33
N TYR A 410 -3.54 -8.81 -0.66
CA TYR A 410 -3.20 -8.80 -2.08
C TYR A 410 -3.97 -7.73 -2.85
N SER A 411 -3.51 -7.43 -4.07
CA SER A 411 -4.21 -6.58 -5.04
C SER A 411 -3.89 -6.99 -6.47
N ASN A 412 -4.90 -6.96 -7.35
CA ASN A 412 -4.74 -7.20 -8.78
C ASN A 412 -4.44 -5.86 -9.47
N LEU A 413 -3.20 -5.70 -9.93
CA LEU A 413 -2.69 -4.44 -10.46
C LEU A 413 -3.20 -4.15 -11.88
N ASP A 414 -3.62 -5.16 -12.62
CA ASP A 414 -4.23 -5.01 -13.95
C ASP A 414 -5.70 -4.58 -13.89
N GLY A 415 -6.27 -4.41 -12.69
CA GLY A 415 -7.63 -3.94 -12.46
C GLY A 415 -8.71 -4.99 -12.71
N ARG A 416 -8.32 -6.26 -12.90
CA ARG A 416 -9.23 -7.38 -13.21
C ARG A 416 -9.21 -8.45 -12.15
N ASP A 417 -10.32 -9.14 -11.96
CA ASP A 417 -10.41 -10.21 -10.96
C ASP A 417 -9.98 -11.57 -11.53
N TRP A 418 -9.37 -12.43 -10.70
CA TRP A 418 -8.99 -13.79 -11.13
C TRP A 418 -10.19 -14.70 -11.38
N SER A 419 -11.36 -14.36 -10.82
CA SER A 419 -12.62 -15.06 -11.10
C SER A 419 -13.18 -14.77 -12.49
N GLU A 420 -12.62 -13.82 -13.24
CA GLU A 420 -13.03 -13.56 -14.63
C GLU A 420 -12.61 -14.74 -15.53
N PRO A 421 -13.57 -15.46 -16.16
CA PRO A 421 -13.29 -16.73 -16.84
C PRO A 421 -12.43 -16.58 -18.10
N THR A 422 -12.23 -15.36 -18.58
CA THR A 422 -11.49 -15.03 -19.80
C THR A 422 -10.08 -14.52 -19.52
N LYS A 423 -9.75 -14.25 -18.25
CA LYS A 423 -8.44 -13.76 -17.81
C LYS A 423 -7.39 -14.87 -17.93
N TYR A 424 -6.18 -14.51 -18.36
CA TYR A 424 -5.01 -15.41 -18.47
C TYR A 424 -5.20 -16.66 -19.35
N LEU A 425 -6.15 -16.67 -20.29
CA LEU A 425 -6.31 -17.79 -21.22
C LEU A 425 -5.14 -17.88 -22.22
N ALA A 426 -4.71 -19.11 -22.51
CA ALA A 426 -3.59 -19.37 -23.43
C ALA A 426 -3.80 -18.81 -24.84
N ASN A 427 -5.06 -18.67 -25.28
CA ASN A 427 -5.39 -18.14 -26.60
C ASN A 427 -5.21 -16.62 -26.73
N ALA A 428 -4.92 -15.94 -25.63
CA ALA A 428 -4.63 -14.52 -25.63
C ALA A 428 -3.35 -14.19 -26.41
N GLY A 429 -2.27 -14.96 -26.22
CA GLY A 429 -1.01 -14.74 -26.93
C GLY A 429 -1.09 -15.09 -28.43
N ALA A 430 -2.00 -16.00 -28.80
CA ALA A 430 -2.32 -16.28 -30.20
C ALA A 430 -3.17 -15.19 -30.85
N GLY A 431 -3.87 -14.35 -30.07
CA GLY A 431 -4.81 -13.35 -30.57
C GLY A 431 -5.99 -13.95 -31.36
N SER A 432 -6.30 -15.23 -31.13
CA SER A 432 -7.31 -15.98 -31.87
C SER A 432 -8.20 -16.78 -30.93
N LYS A 433 -9.47 -16.98 -31.33
CA LYS A 433 -10.37 -17.92 -30.65
C LYS A 433 -10.01 -19.37 -30.93
N SER A 434 -9.32 -19.65 -32.02
CA SER A 434 -8.89 -21.00 -32.37
C SER A 434 -7.39 -21.12 -32.20
N VAL A 435 -6.96 -22.08 -31.39
CA VAL A 435 -5.56 -22.40 -31.15
C VAL A 435 -5.31 -23.85 -31.54
N VAL A 436 -4.35 -24.05 -32.44
CA VAL A 436 -3.93 -25.39 -32.86
C VAL A 436 -2.82 -25.87 -31.94
N TYR A 437 -3.08 -26.96 -31.24
CA TYR A 437 -2.13 -27.68 -30.39
C TYR A 437 -1.50 -28.80 -31.19
N LYS A 438 -0.17 -28.86 -31.19
CA LYS A 438 0.59 -29.99 -31.73
C LYS A 438 0.84 -30.99 -30.61
N VAL A 439 0.42 -32.24 -30.79
CA VAL A 439 0.52 -33.29 -29.78
C VAL A 439 1.08 -34.57 -30.41
N THR A 440 1.59 -35.47 -29.57
CA THR A 440 1.95 -36.82 -30.04
C THR A 440 0.65 -37.61 -30.25
N PRO A 441 0.37 -38.13 -31.46
CA PRO A 441 -0.85 -38.89 -31.72
C PRO A 441 -0.89 -40.21 -30.94
N GLY A 442 -2.07 -40.68 -30.58
CA GLY A 442 -2.25 -41.90 -29.80
C GLY A 442 -3.71 -42.23 -29.49
N GLU A 443 -3.94 -43.13 -28.52
CA GLU A 443 -5.26 -43.43 -27.99
C GLU A 443 -5.40 -42.90 -26.56
N TYR A 444 -6.43 -42.08 -26.33
CA TYR A 444 -6.78 -41.58 -25.01
C TYR A 444 -7.86 -42.45 -24.39
N GLY A 445 -7.76 -42.69 -23.08
CA GLY A 445 -8.82 -43.29 -22.29
C GLY A 445 -8.97 -44.81 -22.38
N VAL A 446 -8.08 -45.51 -23.09
CA VAL A 446 -8.12 -46.98 -23.16
C VAL A 446 -7.61 -47.59 -21.85
N PHE A 447 -8.44 -48.41 -21.20
CA PHE A 447 -8.04 -49.12 -19.99
C PHE A 447 -7.03 -50.21 -20.32
N SER A 448 -5.95 -50.25 -19.54
CA SER A 448 -4.89 -51.27 -19.66
C SER A 448 -4.73 -52.11 -18.40
N ASP A 449 -5.42 -51.79 -17.31
CA ASP A 449 -5.32 -52.57 -16.08
C ASP A 449 -6.13 -53.88 -16.17
N PRO A 450 -5.67 -54.96 -15.53
CA PRO A 450 -6.31 -56.26 -15.66
C PRO A 450 -7.76 -56.30 -15.18
N TYR A 451 -8.16 -55.46 -14.22
CA TYR A 451 -9.51 -55.45 -13.69
C TYR A 451 -10.49 -54.93 -14.75
N ASN A 452 -10.26 -53.73 -15.28
CA ASN A 452 -11.14 -53.14 -16.28
C ASN A 452 -11.14 -53.95 -17.59
N VAL A 453 -9.99 -54.49 -17.99
CA VAL A 453 -9.89 -55.35 -19.17
C VAL A 453 -10.65 -56.67 -18.97
N ALA A 454 -10.47 -57.35 -17.82
CA ALA A 454 -11.15 -58.62 -17.55
C ALA A 454 -12.66 -58.47 -17.41
N HIS A 455 -13.14 -57.32 -16.94
CA HIS A 455 -14.56 -57.00 -16.81
C HIS A 455 -15.13 -56.28 -18.04
N GLN A 456 -14.35 -56.14 -19.12
CA GLN A 456 -14.75 -55.50 -20.37
C GLN A 456 -15.31 -54.08 -20.17
N HIS A 457 -14.81 -53.37 -19.17
CA HIS A 457 -15.15 -51.98 -18.97
C HIS A 457 -14.58 -51.15 -20.12
N VAL A 458 -15.34 -50.15 -20.54
CA VAL A 458 -14.94 -49.19 -21.57
C VAL A 458 -15.05 -47.79 -21.00
N ASN A 459 -14.06 -46.95 -21.31
CA ASN A 459 -14.15 -45.53 -21.01
C ASN A 459 -14.99 -44.86 -22.10
N GLN A 460 -16.09 -44.20 -21.72
CA GLN A 460 -16.96 -43.51 -22.67
C GLN A 460 -16.27 -42.32 -23.35
N ASP A 461 -15.19 -41.81 -22.75
CA ASP A 461 -14.38 -40.72 -23.31
C ASP A 461 -13.21 -41.23 -24.16
N ALA A 462 -13.08 -42.55 -24.37
CA ALA A 462 -12.00 -43.11 -25.17
C ALA A 462 -12.04 -42.58 -26.61
N THR A 463 -10.93 -42.03 -27.08
CA THR A 463 -10.88 -41.41 -28.40
C THR A 463 -9.47 -41.44 -28.98
N LYS A 464 -9.37 -41.38 -30.31
CA LYS A 464 -8.09 -41.25 -31.00
C LYS A 464 -7.64 -39.79 -30.96
N ILE A 465 -6.42 -39.58 -30.50
CA ILE A 465 -5.78 -38.27 -30.47
C ILE A 465 -4.97 -38.09 -31.77
N PRO A 466 -5.32 -37.11 -32.64
CA PRO A 466 -4.53 -36.78 -33.83
C PRO A 466 -3.25 -36.01 -33.46
N SER A 467 -2.36 -35.77 -34.43
CA SER A 467 -1.14 -34.97 -34.22
C SER A 467 -1.41 -33.47 -34.01
N GLU A 468 -2.60 -33.00 -34.40
CA GLU A 468 -3.05 -31.62 -34.21
C GLU A 468 -4.48 -31.59 -33.66
N ILE A 469 -4.68 -30.85 -32.58
CA ILE A 469 -5.98 -30.62 -31.95
C ILE A 469 -6.26 -29.12 -32.00
N THR A 470 -7.43 -28.71 -32.49
CA THR A 470 -7.84 -27.31 -32.41
C THR A 470 -8.76 -27.11 -31.21
N LEU A 471 -8.35 -26.27 -30.26
CA LEU A 471 -9.24 -25.78 -29.22
C LEU A 471 -9.86 -24.46 -29.66
N VAL A 472 -11.18 -24.32 -29.43
CA VAL A 472 -11.95 -23.13 -29.76
C VAL A 472 -12.48 -22.50 -28.48
N TYR A 473 -12.04 -21.29 -28.22
CA TYR A 473 -12.40 -20.48 -27.06
C TYR A 473 -13.58 -19.55 -27.40
N PRO A 474 -14.45 -19.22 -26.43
CA PRO A 474 -15.59 -18.33 -26.68
C PRO A 474 -15.14 -16.91 -27.05
N VAL A 475 -14.01 -16.46 -26.51
CA VAL A 475 -13.41 -15.14 -26.76
C VAL A 475 -11.89 -15.26 -26.89
N SER A 476 -11.25 -14.23 -27.46
CA SER A 476 -9.81 -14.05 -27.43
C SER A 476 -9.51 -12.63 -26.95
N GLU A 477 -8.97 -12.54 -25.75
CA GLU A 477 -8.58 -11.28 -25.14
C GLU A 477 -7.10 -11.01 -25.41
N LYS A 478 -6.67 -9.76 -25.24
CA LYS A 478 -5.24 -9.46 -25.28
C LYS A 478 -4.55 -10.09 -24.07
N PRO A 479 -3.27 -10.49 -24.18
CA PRO A 479 -2.49 -10.90 -23.02
C PRO A 479 -2.48 -9.78 -21.97
N VAL A 480 -2.43 -10.17 -20.70
CA VAL A 480 -2.23 -9.22 -19.61
C VAL A 480 -0.88 -8.52 -19.84
N GLY A 481 -0.89 -7.20 -19.74
CA GLY A 481 0.28 -6.35 -19.88
C GLY A 481 0.45 -5.48 -18.64
N TYR A 482 1.36 -4.51 -18.73
CA TYR A 482 1.61 -3.55 -17.67
C TYR A 482 1.94 -2.17 -18.25
N THR A 483 1.76 -1.13 -17.45
CA THR A 483 2.25 0.22 -17.74
C THR A 483 3.74 0.27 -17.39
N PRO A 484 4.65 0.48 -18.36
CA PRO A 484 6.07 0.61 -18.07
C PRO A 484 6.34 1.80 -17.15
N VAL A 485 7.20 1.58 -16.15
CA VAL A 485 7.64 2.63 -15.24
C VAL A 485 9.09 2.96 -15.54
N PRO A 486 9.46 4.24 -15.75
CA PRO A 486 10.86 4.61 -15.90
C PRO A 486 11.67 4.19 -14.67
N PRO A 487 12.96 3.82 -14.83
CA PRO A 487 13.83 3.59 -13.69
C PRO A 487 13.83 4.80 -12.76
N LEU A 488 13.93 4.55 -11.44
CA LEU A 488 14.04 5.61 -10.45
C LEU A 488 15.33 6.42 -10.66
N LEU A 489 15.22 7.55 -11.37
CA LEU A 489 16.36 8.43 -11.67
C LEU A 489 16.88 9.18 -10.43
N HIS A 490 16.06 9.31 -9.39
CA HIS A 490 16.44 9.93 -8.12
C HIS A 490 16.68 8.86 -7.07
N LYS A 491 17.86 8.87 -6.45
CA LYS A 491 18.09 8.11 -5.23
C LYS A 491 17.11 8.63 -4.18
N PRO A 492 16.19 7.81 -3.65
CA PRO A 492 15.42 8.19 -2.48
C PRO A 492 16.39 8.63 -1.38
N SER A 493 15.98 9.56 -0.51
CA SER A 493 16.81 10.00 0.62
C SER A 493 17.45 8.78 1.29
N GLY A 494 18.77 8.86 1.54
CA GLY A 494 19.53 7.79 2.17
C GLY A 494 18.80 7.24 3.41
N PRO A 495 18.86 5.92 3.67
CA PRO A 495 18.20 5.35 4.83
C PRO A 495 18.71 6.04 6.09
N VAL A 496 17.79 6.38 6.99
CA VAL A 496 18.16 6.94 8.30
C VAL A 496 18.54 5.81 9.25
N GLU A 497 19.55 6.03 10.10
CA GLU A 497 20.00 5.06 11.11
C GLU A 497 18.87 4.66 12.09
N SER A 498 17.85 5.50 12.25
CA SER A 498 16.68 5.26 13.09
C SER A 498 15.43 4.96 12.25
N THR A 499 14.84 3.77 12.45
CA THR A 499 13.61 3.30 11.78
C THR A 499 12.35 3.94 12.36
N SER A 500 12.30 5.25 12.56
CA SER A 500 11.13 5.94 13.09
C SER A 500 10.27 6.56 11.98
N CYS A 501 8.93 6.57 12.14
CA CYS A 501 8.01 7.22 11.18
C CYS A 501 8.39 8.70 10.92
N ARG A 502 9.00 9.34 11.91
CA ARG A 502 9.55 10.68 11.81
C ARG A 502 11.06 10.53 11.59
N GLN A 503 11.59 11.01 10.47
CA GLN A 503 13.03 11.30 10.45
C GLN A 503 13.26 12.31 11.58
N ALA A 504 14.16 11.94 12.48
CA ALA A 504 14.45 12.71 13.66
C ALA A 504 15.16 14.02 13.25
N ASN A 505 14.41 14.99 12.75
CA ASN A 505 14.86 16.38 12.70
C ASN A 505 14.81 16.90 14.14
N PHE A 506 15.76 16.43 14.94
CA PHE A 506 16.15 17.07 16.18
C PHE A 506 16.88 18.37 15.80
N LYS A 507 16.36 19.46 16.35
CA LYS A 507 16.86 20.85 16.41
C LYS A 507 16.35 21.78 15.34
#